data_AF-A0A8X7W921-F1
#
_entry.id   AF-A0A8X7W921-F1
#
_cell.length_a   1.000
_cell.length_b   1.000
_cell.length_c   1.000
_cell.angle_alpha   90.00
_cell.angle_beta   90.00
_cell.angle_gamma   90.00
#
_symmetry.space_group_name_H-M   'P 1'
#
loop_
_entity.id
_entity.type
_entity.pdbx_description
1 polymer ?
#
loop_
_entity_poly.entity_id
_entity_poly.type
_entity_poly.pdbx_seq_one_letter_code
_entity_poly.pdbx_strand_id
1 'polypeptide(L)' 'MRRYVNVLIFLDIKKALEDGIAFYISDNKVILTEGVDGVVPVDYFQKIESWPSRQPIPF' A
#
# COMPACT_ATOMS: atom_id res chain seq x y z
N MET A 1 -15.49 3.08 4.53
CA MET A 1 -14.34 3.65 3.79
C MET A 1 -14.22 5.13 4.13
N ARG A 2 -13.02 5.65 4.43
CA ARG A 2 -12.87 7.09 4.72
C ARG A 2 -13.40 7.89 3.53
N ARG A 3 -14.19 8.92 3.82
CA ARG A 3 -14.93 9.69 2.82
C ARG A 3 -14.05 10.64 2.01
N TYR A 4 -12.86 10.97 2.53
CA TYR A 4 -11.91 11.91 1.95
C TYR A 4 -10.52 11.29 1.93
N VAL A 5 -10.07 10.89 0.74
CA VAL A 5 -8.69 10.50 0.44
C VAL A 5 -8.27 11.29 -0.79
N ASN A 6 -7.00 11.68 -0.88
CA ASN A 6 -6.47 12.42 -2.03
C ASN A 6 -5.58 11.56 -2.93
N VAL A 7 -5.10 10.43 -2.39
CA VAL A 7 -4.11 9.56 -3.03
C VAL A 7 -4.45 8.10 -2.73
N LEU A 8 -4.27 7.24 -3.73
CA LEU A 8 -4.27 5.79 -3.61
C LEU A 8 -2.87 5.28 -3.94
N ILE A 9 -2.31 4.47 -3.04
CA ILE A 9 -1.03 3.80 -3.23
C ILE A 9 -1.33 2.31 -3.40
N PHE A 10 -0.83 1.73 -4.49
CA PHE A 10 -0.94 0.31 -4.80
C PHE A 10 0.40 -0.34 -4.50
N LEU A 11 0.38 -1.41 -3.70
CA LEU A 11 1.58 -2.15 -3.29
C LEU A 11 1.75 -3.42 -4.14
N ASP A 12 2.98 -3.71 -4.54
CA ASP A 12 3.39 -5.02 -5.03
C ASP A 12 3.58 -5.96 -3.84
N ILE A 13 2.48 -6.59 -3.44
CA ILE A 13 2.45 -7.54 -2.32
C ILE A 13 3.33 -8.77 -2.60
N LYS A 14 3.44 -9.19 -3.87
CA LYS A 14 4.26 -10.35 -4.21
C LYS A 14 5.73 -10.08 -3.91
N LYS A 15 6.26 -8.96 -4.41
CA LYS A 15 7.64 -8.54 -4.14
C LYS A 15 7.89 -8.37 -2.64
N ALA A 16 6.96 -7.71 -1.93
CA ALA A 16 7.10 -7.50 -0.49
C ALA A 16 7.15 -8.81 0.31
N LEU A 17 6.33 -9.81 -0.06
CA LEU A 17 6.35 -11.13 0.56
C LEU A 17 7.64 -11.91 0.24
N GLU A 18 8.15 -11.82 -0.99
CA GLU A 18 9.41 -12.45 -1.40
C GLU A 18 10.61 -11.87 -0.62
N ASP A 19 10.59 -10.57 -0.33
CA ASP A 19 11.59 -9.87 0.49
C ASP A 19 11.38 -10.07 2.01
N GLY A 20 10.37 -10.85 2.42
CA GLY A 20 10.14 -11.23 3.81
C GLY A 20 9.28 -10.27 4.63
N ILE A 21 8.61 -9.29 4.01
CA ILE A 21 7.66 -8.43 4.72
C ILE A 21 6.40 -9.22 5.06
N ALA A 22 6.08 -9.28 6.35
CA ALA A 22 4.89 -9.97 6.82
C ALA A 22 3.62 -9.15 6.56
N PHE A 23 2.58 -9.83 6.09
CA PHE A 23 1.23 -9.30 5.97
C PHE A 23 0.25 -10.19 6.71
N TYR A 24 -0.76 -9.57 7.31
CA TYR A 24 -1.79 -10.24 8.10
C TYR A 24 -3.16 -9.80 7.63
N ILE A 25 -4.16 -10.66 7.81
CA ILE A 25 -5.56 -10.33 7.54
C ILE A 25 -6.27 -10.23 8.89
N SER A 26 -6.84 -9.07 9.19
CA SER A 26 -7.66 -8.86 10.40
C SER A 26 -9.07 -9.42 10.23
N ASP A 27 -9.80 -9.53 11.34
CA ASP A 27 -11.18 -10.04 11.36
C ASP A 27 -12.15 -9.24 10.47
N ASN A 28 -11.90 -7.93 10.31
CA ASN A 28 -12.67 -7.06 9.42
C ASN A 28 -12.15 -7.06 7.97
N LYS A 29 -11.32 -8.04 7.60
CA LYS A 29 -10.77 -8.27 6.26
C LYS A 29 -9.88 -7.13 5.76
N VAL A 30 -9.15 -6.47 6.66
CA VAL A 30 -8.15 -5.45 6.33
C VAL A 30 -6.77 -6.10 6.35
N ILE A 31 -5.92 -5.72 5.39
CA ILE A 31 -4.53 -6.14 5.37
C ILE A 31 -3.72 -5.25 6.32
N LEU A 32 -2.95 -5.88 7.20
CA LEU A 32 -2.04 -5.23 8.14
C LEU A 32 -0.60 -5.64 7.83
N THR A 33 0.35 -4.76 8.09
CA THR A 33 1.79 -5.05 8.04
C THR A 33 2.50 -4.15 9.05
N GLU A 34 3.56 -4.65 9.67
CA GLU A 34 4.46 -3.84 10.50
C GLU A 34 5.40 -2.97 9.64
N GLY A 35 5.57 -3.32 8.37
CA GLY A 35 6.55 -2.70 7.48
C GLY A 35 7.99 -2.98 7.91
N VAL A 36 8.91 -2.20 7.36
CA VAL A 36 10.33 -2.13 7.76
C VAL A 36 10.50 -0.86 8.56
N ASP A 37 10.95 -0.97 9.81
CA ASP A 37 11.05 0.17 10.74
C ASP A 37 9.74 0.99 10.88
N GLY A 38 8.60 0.31 10.77
CA GLY A 38 7.27 0.93 10.89
C GLY A 38 6.72 1.57 9.61
N VAL A 39 7.40 1.41 8.45
CA VAL A 39 6.97 1.97 7.16
C VAL A 39 7.02 0.94 6.03
N VAL A 40 6.22 1.13 4.97
CA VAL A 40 6.38 0.35 3.73
C VAL A 40 7.26 1.16 2.78
N PRO A 41 8.48 0.68 2.42
CA PRO A 41 9.35 1.39 1.48
C PRO A 41 8.70 1.61 0.11
N VAL A 42 9.11 2.69 -0.56
CA VAL A 42 8.62 3.06 -1.90
C VAL A 42 8.96 2.01 -2.96
N ASP A 43 10.00 1.20 -2.74
CA ASP A 43 10.40 0.10 -3.64
C ASP A 43 9.31 -0.97 -3.82
N TYR A 44 8.32 -1.00 -2.93
CA TYR A 44 7.16 -1.90 -3.00
C TYR A 44 5.93 -1.24 -3.62
N PHE A 45 6.03 0.00 -4.09
CA PHE A 45 4.91 0.68 -4.72
C PHE A 45 4.83 0.25 -6.18
N GLN A 46 3.67 -0.26 -6.57
CA GLN A 46 3.35 -0.61 -7.95
C GLN A 46 2.84 0.61 -8.72
N LYS A 47 2.05 1.46 -8.06
CA LYS A 47 1.45 2.65 -8.66
C LYS A 47 0.96 3.62 -7.61
N ILE A 48 1.01 4.92 -7.90
CA ILE A 48 0.31 5.96 -7.14
C ILE A 48 -0.69 6.66 -8.05
N GLU A 49 -1.91 6.88 -7.54
CA GLU A 49 -2.95 7.66 -8.22
C GLU A 49 -3.47 8.77 -7.31
N SER A 50 -3.79 9.92 -7.89
CA SER A 50 -4.67 10.89 -7.26
C SER A 50 -6.12 10.37 -7.18
N TRP A 51 -6.87 10.84 -6.19
CA TRP A 51 -8.29 10.53 -6.02
C TRP A 51 -9.10 11.82 -5.82
N PRO A 52 -10.25 11.99 -6.50
CA PRO A 52 -10.94 10.99 -7.34
C PRO A 52 -10.53 10.98 -8.82
N SER A 53 -9.64 11.87 -9.25
CA SER A 53 -9.31 12.06 -10.68
C SER A 53 -8.52 10.93 -11.32
N ARG A 54 -7.97 9.98 -10.53
CA ARG A 54 -7.21 8.81 -11.01
C ARG A 54 -5.98 9.15 -11.86
N GLN A 55 -5.45 10.36 -11.74
CA GLN A 55 -4.24 10.74 -12.47
C GLN A 55 -3.03 10.08 -11.82
N PRO A 56 -2.11 9.48 -12.60
CA PRO A 56 -0.89 8.89 -12.07
C PRO A 56 -0.01 9.96 -11.40
N ILE A 57 0.61 9.62 -10.27
CA ILE A 57 1.57 10.46 -9.56
C ILE A 57 2.95 9.80 -9.67
N PRO A 58 3.99 10.49 -10.17
CA PRO A 58 5.36 9.96 -10.20
C PRO A 58 5.94 9.74 -8.79
N PHE A 59 6.76 8.71 -8.63
CA PHE A 59 7.45 8.35 -7.39
C PHE A 59 8.78 7.66 -7.66
#